data_AF-A0A537YF11-F1
#
_entry.id   AF-A0A537YF11-F1
#
_cell.length_a   1.000
_cell.length_b   1.000
_cell.length_c   1.000
_cell.angle_alpha   90.00
_cell.angle_beta   90.00
_cell.angle_gamma   90.00
#
_symmetry.space_group_name_H-M   'P 1'
#
loop_
_entity.id
_entity.type
_entity.pdbx_description
1 polymer ?
#
loop_
_entity_poly.entity_id
_entity_poly.type
_entity_poly.pdbx_seq_one_letter_code
_entity_poly.pdbx_strand_id
1 'polypeptide(L)' 'MILRKLLVISLAVAGFLTAIVSPASATTFADVPTGHWAYPAVQYVTARSWITPYSNGFHPDQL' A
#
# COMPACT_ATOMS: atom_id res chain seq x y z
N MET A 1 -24.42 -37.65 10.72
CA MET A 1 -23.21 -36.91 11.17
C MET A 1 -22.30 -36.41 10.02
N ILE A 2 -22.73 -36.43 8.76
CA ILE A 2 -21.95 -35.94 7.59
C ILE A 2 -22.43 -34.56 7.08
N LEU A 3 -23.72 -34.24 7.21
CA LEU A 3 -24.33 -33.04 6.63
C LEU A 3 -23.99 -31.72 7.35
N ARG A 4 -23.55 -31.79 8.62
CA ARG A 4 -23.07 -30.64 9.40
C ARG A 4 -21.64 -30.23 9.05
N LYS A 5 -20.84 -31.12 8.44
CA LYS A 5 -19.44 -30.86 8.08
C LYS A 5 -19.28 -30.11 6.75
N LEU A 6 -20.31 -30.13 5.89
CA LEU A 6 -20.28 -29.45 4.59
C LEU A 6 -20.63 -27.96 4.69
N LEU A 7 -21.38 -27.53 5.72
CA LEU A 7 -21.76 -26.14 5.90
C LEU A 7 -20.58 -25.25 6.37
N VAL A 8 -19.65 -25.81 7.13
CA VAL A 8 -18.52 -25.06 7.71
C VAL A 8 -17.45 -24.74 6.67
N ILE A 9 -17.38 -25.53 5.60
CA ILE A 9 -16.37 -25.36 4.53
C ILE A 9 -16.74 -24.15 3.64
N SER A 10 -18.02 -23.81 3.53
CA SER A 10 -18.49 -22.64 2.76
C SER A 10 -18.17 -21.30 3.42
N LEU A 11 -17.93 -21.26 4.74
CA LEU A 11 -17.62 -20.02 5.47
C LEU A 11 -16.12 -19.69 5.45
N ALA A 12 -15.25 -20.66 5.16
CA ALA A 12 -13.81 -20.44 5.09
C ALA A 12 -13.34 -19.86 3.73
N VAL A 13 -14.11 -20.04 2.66
CA VAL A 13 -13.75 -19.53 1.33
C VAL A 13 -14.01 -18.02 1.19
N ALA A 14 -15.01 -17.48 1.89
CA ALA A 14 -15.33 -16.05 1.86
C ALA A 14 -14.29 -15.18 2.60
N GLY A 15 -13.60 -15.72 3.61
CA GLY A 15 -12.58 -15.00 4.37
C GLY A 15 -11.18 -15.02 3.74
N PHE A 16 -10.92 -15.97 2.83
CA PHE A 16 -9.61 -16.10 2.19
C PHE A 16 -9.44 -15.19 0.96
N LEU A 17 -10.53 -14.67 0.38
CA LEU A 17 -10.47 -13.79 -0.79
C LEU A 17 -10.20 -12.31 -0.45
N THR A 18 -10.34 -11.89 0.80
CA THR A 18 -10.14 -10.49 1.23
C THR A 18 -8.75 -10.20 1.80
N ALA A 19 -7.93 -11.23 2.04
CA ALA A 19 -6.61 -11.11 2.66
C ALA A 19 -5.50 -10.60 1.73
N ILE A 20 -5.80 -10.37 0.44
CA ILE A 20 -4.79 -9.97 -0.56
C ILE A 20 -4.61 -8.45 -0.69
N VAL A 21 -5.45 -7.62 -0.06
CA VAL A 21 -5.29 -6.16 -0.11
C VAL A 21 -4.62 -5.69 1.17
N SER A 22 -3.29 -5.68 1.17
CA SER A 22 -2.54 -4.96 2.20
C SER A 22 -2.84 -3.46 2.07
N PRO A 23 -3.10 -2.74 3.17
CA PRO A 23 -3.23 -1.29 3.09
C PRO A 23 -1.92 -0.71 2.55
N ALA A 24 -2.02 0.07 1.47
CA ALA A 24 -0.87 0.79 0.92
C ALA A 24 -0.36 1.75 2.00
N SER A 25 0.77 1.41 2.63
CA SER A 25 1.40 2.28 3.61
C SER A 25 2.03 3.46 2.88
N ALA A 26 1.62 4.67 3.24
CA ALA A 26 2.19 5.90 2.71
C ALA A 26 3.68 6.00 3.09
N THR A 27 4.57 5.90 2.11
CA THR A 27 6.00 6.14 2.32
C THR A 27 6.23 7.63 2.56
N THR A 28 6.88 7.98 3.67
CA THR A 28 7.20 9.39 3.98
C THR A 28 8.69 9.64 3.74
N PHE A 29 9.00 10.84 3.25
CA PHE A 29 10.36 11.29 2.97
C PHE A 29 10.66 12.54 3.81
N ALA A 30 11.88 12.65 4.35
CA ALA A 30 12.26 13.75 5.23
C ALA A 30 12.25 15.11 4.52
N ASP A 31 12.61 15.13 3.23
CA ASP A 31 12.61 16.29 2.34
C ASP A 31 11.25 16.57 1.70
N VAL A 32 10.26 15.67 1.86
CA VAL A 32 8.90 15.84 1.34
C VAL A 32 7.88 15.61 2.46
N PRO A 33 7.78 16.52 3.45
CA PRO A 33 6.74 16.46 4.48
C PRO A 33 5.34 16.63 3.89
N THR A 34 4.30 16.33 4.66
CA THR A 34 2.88 16.35 4.20
C THR A 34 2.40 17.70 3.66
N GLY A 35 3.00 18.80 4.12
CA GLY A 35 2.71 20.16 3.64
C GLY A 35 3.54 20.57 2.40
N HIS A 36 4.43 19.72 1.91
CA HIS A 36 5.28 20.03 0.76
C HIS A 36 4.48 19.97 -0.54
N TRP A 37 4.74 20.88 -1.48
CA TRP A 37 4.01 20.93 -2.76
C TRP A 37 4.12 19.62 -3.56
N ALA A 38 5.26 18.94 -3.45
CA ALA A 38 5.53 17.68 -4.15
C ALA A 38 4.92 16.44 -3.46
N TYR A 39 4.45 16.56 -2.22
CA TYR A 39 3.92 15.44 -1.44
C TYR A 39 2.90 14.58 -2.19
N PRO A 40 1.83 15.12 -2.81
CA PRO A 40 0.85 14.30 -3.53
C PRO A 40 1.45 13.55 -4.72
N ALA A 41 2.38 14.17 -5.44
CA ALA A 41 3.05 13.54 -6.58
C ALA A 41 3.97 12.40 -6.13
N VAL A 42 4.76 12.63 -5.08
CA VAL A 42 5.68 11.65 -4.50
C VAL A 42 4.91 10.43 -3.96
N GLN A 43 3.81 10.64 -3.24
CA GLN A 43 2.93 9.55 -2.80
C GLN A 43 2.43 8.70 -3.98
N TYR A 44 1.99 9.37 -5.05
CA TYR A 44 1.42 8.71 -6.21
C TYR A 44 2.41 7.80 -6.95
N VAL A 45 3.63 8.28 -7.18
CA VAL A 45 4.68 7.51 -7.87
C VAL A 45 5.30 6.43 -6.98
N THR A 46 5.39 6.68 -5.67
CA THR A 46 5.96 5.72 -4.71
C THR A 46 5.03 4.55 -4.48
N ALA A 47 3.71 4.79 -4.36
CA ALA A 47 2.71 3.73 -4.21
C ALA A 47 2.68 2.74 -5.40
N ARG A 48 3.28 3.12 -6.53
CA ARG A 48 3.34 2.32 -7.75
C ARG A 48 4.75 1.84 -8.08
N SER A 49 5.72 2.15 -7.23
CA SER A 49 7.13 1.84 -7.45
C SER A 49 7.65 2.31 -8.82
N TRP A 50 7.15 3.46 -9.31
CA TRP A 50 7.55 4.00 -10.62
C TRP A 50 8.91 4.68 -10.60
N ILE A 51 9.28 5.21 -9.43
CA ILE A 51 10.51 5.96 -9.22
C ILE A 51 11.19 5.37 -8.01
N THR A 52 12.51 5.17 -8.10
CA THR A 52 13.35 4.85 -6.96
C THR A 52 13.92 6.17 -6.42
N PRO A 53 13.62 6.55 -5.17
CA PRO A 53 14.18 7.75 -4.55
C PRO A 53 15.70 7.60 -4.34
N TYR A 54 16.39 8.71 -4.16
CA TYR A 54 17.80 8.69 -3.77
C TYR A 54 17.95 8.24 -2.31
N SER A 55 19.15 7.83 -1.94
CA SER A 55 19.44 7.40 -0.56
C SER A 55 19.17 8.48 0.49
N ASN A 56 19.19 9.75 0.08
CA ASN A 56 19.02 10.91 0.93
C ASN A 56 17.71 11.69 0.68
N GLY A 57 16.80 11.21 -0.17
CA GLY A 57 15.52 11.90 -0.42
C GLY A 57 15.02 11.86 -1.87
N PHE A 58 14.01 12.65 -2.15
CA PHE A 58 13.38 12.83 -3.47
C PHE A 58 13.89 14.07 -4.22
N HIS A 59 14.37 15.08 -3.50
CA HIS A 59 14.93 16.35 -4.00
C HIS A 59 14.03 17.13 -4.99
N PRO A 60 12.75 17.36 -4.67
CA PRO A 60 11.82 18.00 -5.61
C PRO A 60 12.16 19.45 -5.96
N ASP A 61 12.95 20.15 -5.12
CA ASP A 61 13.30 21.56 -5.30
C ASP A 61 14.68 21.79 -5.93
N GLN A 62 15.40 20.71 -6.26
CA GLN A 62 16.70 20.83 -6.93
C GLN A 62 16.47 20.92 -8.44
N LEU A 63 16.71 22.10 -9.00
CA LEU A 63 16.85 22.33 -10.44
C LEU A 63 18.32 22.28 -10.87
#